data_AF-A0AAJ2C747-F1
#
_entry.id   AF-A0AAJ2C747-F1
#
_cell.length_a   1.000
_cell.length_b   1.000
_cell.length_c   1.000
_cell.angle_alpha   90.00
_cell.angle_beta   90.00
_cell.angle_gamma   90.00
#
_symmetry.space_group_name_H-M   'P 1'
#
loop_
_entity.id
_entity.type
_entity.pdbx_description
1 polymer ?
#
loop_
_entity_poly.entity_id
_entity_poly.type
_entity_poly.pdbx_seq_one_letter_code
_entity_poly.pdbx_strand_id
1 'polypeptide(L)'
;MSARLRELADYLAAPADARLTEEQRALALGIARRLVGDVAARLDRGIDTEGLWREWLRGGLPGAERLARICFARAEEHRWRELSAQRSSPPPILPDAEEGVVDPPSVGAPLSDIDRAYLALQIADRRRFDALGHPELAIADLDGDLFRSLLLDIAAWRLAEVSLNQARATELGDAVRVATECHAKEAGIAQAGAAYHNLLGPALSDAVADAITRHDWPTLIALAAAAHRRSYDDMALALLTAETAALPSLLAPLNLDRPALAPLEASLAMLPSRAIIEDGARDYGEMLAPGRNTR
;
A
#
# COMPACT_ATOMS: atom_id res chain seq x y z
N MET A 1 -15.64 -6.50 3.67
CA MET A 1 -14.76 -6.46 2.48
C MET A 1 -15.53 -5.81 1.35
N SER A 2 -14.98 -4.77 0.74
CA SER A 2 -15.58 -4.14 -0.45
C SER A 2 -15.67 -5.16 -1.59
N ALA A 3 -16.68 -5.03 -2.45
CA ALA A 3 -16.86 -5.90 -3.63
C ALA A 3 -15.59 -5.96 -4.50
N ARG A 4 -14.85 -4.84 -4.58
CA ARG A 4 -13.61 -4.70 -5.38
C ARG A 4 -12.42 -5.52 -4.89
N LEU A 5 -12.29 -5.70 -3.57
CA LEU A 5 -11.23 -6.55 -3.00
C LEU A 5 -11.52 -8.02 -3.29
N ARG A 6 -12.80 -8.40 -3.30
CA ARG A 6 -13.24 -9.73 -3.71
C ARG A 6 -13.02 -9.91 -5.22
N GLU A 7 -13.36 -8.93 -6.05
CA GLU A 7 -13.12 -8.95 -7.51
C GLU A 7 -11.63 -9.00 -7.87
N LEU A 8 -10.74 -8.36 -7.12
CA LEU A 8 -9.29 -8.50 -7.35
C LEU A 8 -8.75 -9.84 -6.82
N ALA A 9 -9.24 -10.32 -5.67
CA ALA A 9 -8.91 -11.67 -5.19
C ALA A 9 -9.39 -12.74 -6.18
N ASP A 10 -10.59 -12.58 -6.71
CA ASP A 10 -11.19 -13.40 -7.75
C ASP A 10 -10.45 -13.22 -9.08
N TYR A 11 -9.96 -12.03 -9.43
CA TYR A 11 -9.13 -11.81 -10.63
C TYR A 11 -7.72 -12.41 -10.51
N LEU A 12 -7.09 -12.33 -9.33
CA LEU A 12 -5.81 -12.98 -9.04
C LEU A 12 -5.97 -14.51 -8.88
N ALA A 13 -7.17 -15.00 -8.55
CA ALA A 13 -7.51 -16.43 -8.51
C ALA A 13 -8.05 -16.98 -9.85
N ALA A 14 -8.68 -16.14 -10.68
CA ALA A 14 -9.33 -16.45 -11.96
C ALA A 14 -9.61 -15.15 -12.79
N PRO A 15 -8.77 -14.80 -13.78
CA PRO A 15 -8.82 -13.49 -14.44
C PRO A 15 -9.94 -13.36 -15.50
N ALA A 16 -11.19 -13.14 -15.06
CA ALA A 16 -12.34 -12.99 -15.97
C ALA A 16 -13.33 -11.86 -15.64
N ASP A 17 -13.02 -10.90 -14.74
CA ASP A 17 -13.99 -9.89 -14.29
C ASP A 17 -13.78 -8.47 -14.87
N ALA A 18 -14.88 -7.82 -15.25
CA ALA A 18 -14.94 -6.65 -16.14
C ALA A 18 -15.06 -5.29 -15.40
N ARG A 19 -14.93 -5.26 -14.07
CA ARG A 19 -15.18 -4.05 -13.24
C ARG A 19 -13.95 -3.27 -12.80
N LEU A 20 -12.76 -3.87 -12.83
CA LEU A 20 -11.49 -3.16 -12.67
C LEU A 20 -11.09 -2.49 -13.98
N THR A 21 -10.46 -1.31 -13.92
CA THR A 21 -9.84 -0.75 -15.13
C THR A 21 -8.64 -1.61 -15.54
N GLU A 22 -8.27 -1.58 -16.83
CA GLU A 22 -7.09 -2.29 -17.33
C GLU A 22 -5.81 -1.83 -16.62
N GLU A 23 -5.71 -0.54 -16.33
CA GLU A 23 -4.65 0.07 -15.55
C GLU A 23 -4.55 -0.52 -14.13
N GLN A 24 -5.66 -0.64 -13.40
CA GLN A 24 -5.68 -1.20 -12.06
C GLN A 24 -5.22 -2.66 -12.04
N ARG A 25 -5.67 -3.46 -13.03
CA ARG A 25 -5.24 -4.86 -13.17
C ARG A 25 -3.75 -4.96 -13.47
N ALA A 26 -3.26 -4.15 -14.40
CA ALA A 26 -1.86 -4.14 -14.81
C ALA A 26 -0.94 -3.73 -13.65
N LEU A 27 -1.30 -2.68 -12.90
CA LEU A 27 -0.54 -2.23 -11.73
C LEU A 27 -0.51 -3.27 -10.62
N ALA A 28 -1.67 -3.83 -10.24
CA ALA A 28 -1.74 -4.82 -9.17
C ALA A 28 -0.95 -6.10 -9.52
N LEU A 29 -1.06 -6.61 -10.75
CA LEU A 29 -0.27 -7.74 -11.23
C LEU A 29 1.22 -7.42 -11.31
N GLY A 30 1.58 -6.22 -11.76
CA GLY A 30 2.97 -5.77 -11.81
C GLY A 30 3.62 -5.71 -10.43
N ILE A 31 2.90 -5.17 -9.44
CA ILE A 31 3.32 -5.13 -8.04
C ILE A 31 3.48 -6.55 -7.49
N ALA A 32 2.48 -7.41 -7.69
CA ALA A 32 2.52 -8.80 -7.21
C ALA A 32 3.69 -9.59 -7.82
N ARG A 33 3.92 -9.44 -9.13
CA ARG A 33 5.03 -10.10 -9.83
C ARG A 33 6.39 -9.69 -9.26
N ARG A 34 6.60 -8.39 -9.05
CA ARG A 34 7.85 -7.86 -8.49
C ARG A 34 8.06 -8.34 -7.06
N LEU A 35 7.01 -8.31 -6.24
CA LEU A 35 7.05 -8.86 -4.88
C LEU A 35 7.47 -10.33 -4.86
N VAL A 36 6.88 -11.17 -5.73
CA VAL A 36 7.25 -12.59 -5.84
C VAL A 36 8.71 -12.74 -6.26
N GLY A 37 9.19 -11.94 -7.20
CA GLY A 37 10.59 -11.92 -7.62
C GLY A 37 11.55 -11.55 -6.49
N ASP A 38 11.23 -10.51 -5.71
CA ASP A 38 12.05 -10.05 -4.59
C ASP A 38 12.10 -11.08 -3.46
N VAL A 39 10.96 -11.70 -3.12
CA VAL A 39 10.89 -12.77 -2.11
C VAL A 39 11.63 -14.01 -2.59
N ALA A 40 11.52 -14.38 -3.87
CA ALA A 40 12.31 -15.48 -4.44
C ALA A 40 13.81 -15.21 -4.37
N ALA A 41 14.24 -13.98 -4.67
CA ALA A 41 15.64 -13.58 -4.61
C ALA A 41 16.22 -13.59 -3.18
N ARG A 42 15.38 -13.43 -2.14
CA ARG A 42 15.76 -13.64 -0.73
C ARG A 42 16.02 -15.11 -0.40
N LEU A 43 15.33 -16.02 -1.09
CA LEU A 43 15.43 -17.46 -0.84
C LEU A 43 16.60 -18.09 -1.61
N ASP A 44 16.63 -17.91 -2.93
CA ASP A 44 17.69 -18.40 -3.81
C ASP A 44 17.71 -17.57 -5.11
N ARG A 45 18.84 -16.91 -5.38
CA ARG A 45 19.03 -16.10 -6.61
C ARG A 45 18.99 -16.91 -7.90
N GLY A 46 19.11 -18.24 -7.81
CA GLY A 46 19.01 -19.16 -8.94
C GLY A 46 17.59 -19.66 -9.23
N ILE A 47 16.57 -19.14 -8.55
CA ILE A 47 15.16 -19.45 -8.86
C ILE A 47 14.78 -18.79 -10.20
N ASP A 48 14.16 -19.56 -11.10
CA ASP A 48 13.55 -19.01 -12.31
C ASP A 48 12.24 -18.29 -11.95
N THR A 49 12.35 -17.00 -11.62
CA THR A 49 11.20 -16.15 -11.24
C THR A 49 10.18 -16.02 -12.37
N GLU A 50 10.62 -16.09 -13.63
CA GLU A 50 9.73 -16.05 -14.79
C GLU A 50 8.97 -17.36 -14.98
N GLY A 51 9.62 -18.50 -14.72
CA GLY A 51 8.99 -19.82 -14.67
C GLY A 51 7.93 -19.90 -13.57
N LEU A 52 8.33 -19.57 -12.35
CA LEU A 52 7.48 -19.49 -11.16
C LEU A 52 6.23 -18.63 -11.42
N TRP A 53 6.43 -17.40 -11.89
CA TRP A 53 5.34 -16.47 -12.12
C TRP A 53 4.36 -16.97 -13.19
N ARG A 54 4.88 -17.53 -14.29
CA ARG A 54 4.02 -18.11 -15.35
C ARG A 54 3.22 -19.30 -14.86
N GLU A 55 3.79 -20.14 -14.00
CA GLU A 55 3.08 -21.27 -13.43
C GLU A 55 1.98 -20.82 -12.46
N TRP A 56 2.30 -19.92 -11.54
CA TRP A 56 1.33 -19.35 -10.61
C TRP A 56 0.22 -18.57 -11.31
N LEU A 57 0.50 -17.86 -12.40
CA LEU A 57 -0.54 -17.24 -13.21
C LEU A 57 -1.50 -18.25 -13.85
N ARG A 58 -1.05 -19.48 -14.17
CA ARG A 58 -1.91 -20.54 -14.72
C ARG A 58 -2.68 -21.28 -13.64
N GLY A 59 -2.07 -21.48 -12.48
CA GLY A 59 -2.63 -22.25 -11.36
C GLY A 59 -3.36 -21.42 -10.30
N GLY A 60 -3.26 -20.09 -10.37
CA GLY A 60 -3.68 -19.15 -9.33
C GLY A 60 -2.53 -18.83 -8.37
N LEU A 61 -2.46 -17.57 -7.93
CA LEU A 61 -1.44 -17.15 -6.96
C LEU A 61 -1.74 -17.73 -5.56
N PRO A 62 -0.76 -18.34 -4.88
CA PRO A 62 -0.89 -18.67 -3.47
C PRO A 62 -1.21 -17.43 -2.64
N GLY A 63 -2.19 -17.54 -1.73
CA GLY A 63 -2.60 -16.41 -0.89
C GLY A 63 -3.20 -15.22 -1.65
N ALA A 64 -3.78 -15.45 -2.85
CA ALA A 64 -4.34 -14.43 -3.73
C ALA A 64 -5.18 -13.35 -3.02
N GLU A 65 -6.03 -13.71 -2.06
CA GLU A 65 -6.84 -12.75 -1.31
C GLU A 65 -6.00 -11.75 -0.49
N ARG A 66 -4.96 -12.25 0.19
CA ARG A 66 -4.07 -11.40 1.00
C ARG A 66 -3.21 -10.51 0.10
N LEU A 67 -2.68 -11.08 -1.00
CA LEU A 67 -1.91 -10.36 -2.01
C LEU A 67 -2.75 -9.29 -2.72
N ALA A 68 -4.00 -9.61 -3.09
CA ALA A 68 -4.93 -8.69 -3.73
C ALA A 68 -5.07 -7.42 -2.90
N ARG A 69 -5.33 -7.57 -1.60
CA ARG A 69 -5.56 -6.42 -0.71
C ARG A 69 -4.39 -5.44 -0.69
N ILE A 70 -3.16 -5.93 -0.48
CA ILE A 70 -1.97 -5.09 -0.39
C ILE A 70 -1.55 -4.52 -1.76
N CYS A 71 -1.68 -5.30 -2.84
CA CYS A 71 -1.37 -4.83 -4.19
C CYS A 71 -2.38 -3.78 -4.66
N PHE A 72 -3.66 -3.95 -4.32
CA PHE A 72 -4.70 -2.96 -4.60
C PHE A 72 -4.44 -1.64 -3.87
N ALA A 73 -4.22 -1.71 -2.55
CA ALA A 73 -3.95 -0.54 -1.72
C ALA A 73 -2.76 0.24 -2.28
N ARG A 74 -1.68 -0.46 -2.66
CA ARG A 74 -0.49 0.15 -3.23
C ARG A 74 -0.72 0.77 -4.61
N ALA A 75 -1.44 0.08 -5.50
CA ALA A 75 -1.77 0.59 -6.84
C ALA A 75 -2.62 1.85 -6.76
N GLU A 76 -3.67 1.85 -5.93
CA GLU A 76 -4.55 3.00 -5.76
C GLU A 76 -3.85 4.17 -5.08
N GLU A 77 -2.98 3.90 -4.10
CA GLU A 77 -2.15 4.93 -3.49
C GLU A 77 -1.21 5.58 -4.53
N HIS A 78 -0.60 4.79 -5.40
CA HIS A 78 0.25 5.32 -6.48
C HIS A 78 -0.55 6.22 -7.43
N ARG A 79 -1.72 5.78 -7.90
CA ARG A 79 -2.62 6.58 -8.76
C ARG A 79 -3.05 7.87 -8.07
N TRP A 80 -3.34 7.81 -6.76
CA TRP A 80 -3.71 8.97 -5.96
C TRP A 80 -2.58 10.02 -5.89
N ARG A 81 -1.34 9.56 -5.71
CA ARG A 81 -0.15 10.41 -5.69
C ARG A 81 0.10 11.06 -7.05
N GLU A 82 0.04 10.29 -8.13
CA GLU A 82 0.25 10.83 -9.49
C GLU A 82 -0.78 11.92 -9.81
N LEU A 83 -2.05 11.67 -9.52
CA LEU A 83 -3.12 12.64 -9.75
C LEU A 83 -2.96 13.91 -8.90
N SER A 84 -2.52 13.75 -7.66
CA SER A 84 -2.25 14.88 -6.76
C SER A 84 -1.07 15.72 -7.25
N ALA A 85 0.03 15.07 -7.63
CA ALA A 85 1.25 15.73 -8.12
C ALA A 85 1.01 16.52 -9.43
N GLN A 86 0.17 16.01 -10.33
CA GLN A 86 -0.23 16.73 -11.54
C GLN A 86 -0.94 18.06 -11.24
N ARG A 87 -1.58 18.20 -10.08
CA ARG A 87 -2.28 19.42 -9.66
C ARG A 87 -1.43 20.36 -8.83
N SER A 88 -0.54 19.81 -8.00
CA SER A 88 0.39 20.60 -7.19
C SER A 88 1.56 21.16 -8.01
N SER A 89 1.75 20.68 -9.24
CA SER A 89 2.69 21.27 -10.20
C SER A 89 2.28 22.73 -10.47
N PRO A 90 3.12 23.71 -10.11
CA PRO A 90 2.83 25.10 -10.43
C PRO A 90 2.68 25.25 -11.95
N PRO A 91 1.82 26.15 -12.47
CA PRO A 91 1.97 26.59 -13.85
C PRO A 91 3.40 27.09 -14.06
N PRO A 92 4.03 26.92 -15.24
CA PRO A 92 5.39 27.38 -15.46
C PRO A 92 5.50 28.87 -15.14
N ILE A 93 6.19 29.20 -14.06
CA ILE A 93 6.42 30.58 -13.62
C ILE A 93 7.50 31.18 -14.53
N LEU A 94 7.13 32.22 -15.28
CA LEU A 94 8.09 33.14 -15.88
C LEU A 94 8.94 33.76 -14.77
N PRO A 95 10.25 33.98 -14.98
CA PRO A 95 11.11 34.47 -13.91
C PRO A 95 10.74 35.92 -13.58
N ASP A 96 10.34 36.17 -12.33
CA ASP A 96 10.96 37.18 -11.46
C ASP A 96 10.14 37.39 -10.17
N ALA A 97 10.80 37.22 -9.03
CA ALA A 97 10.94 38.22 -7.98
C ALA A 97 11.78 37.65 -6.83
N GLU A 98 12.77 38.43 -6.42
CA GLU A 98 13.83 38.16 -5.45
C GLU A 98 13.36 37.41 -4.19
N GLU A 99 13.87 36.19 -4.00
CA GLU A 99 13.78 35.47 -2.73
C GLU A 99 14.76 36.10 -1.73
N GLY A 100 14.23 36.60 -0.61
CA GLY A 100 15.03 37.03 0.51
C GLY A 100 15.95 35.91 0.97
N VAL A 101 17.25 36.21 1.04
CA VAL A 101 18.30 35.29 1.47
C VAL A 101 18.03 34.88 2.93
N VAL A 102 17.38 33.73 3.10
CA VAL A 102 17.44 32.96 4.34
C VAL A 102 18.80 32.27 4.34
N ASP A 103 19.62 32.56 5.34
CA ASP A 103 20.92 31.90 5.49
C ASP A 103 20.74 30.38 5.40
N PRO A 104 21.48 29.70 4.51
CA PRO A 104 21.38 28.24 4.41
C PRO A 104 21.78 27.61 5.74
N PRO A 105 21.07 26.56 6.20
CA PRO A 105 21.42 25.88 7.43
C PRO A 105 22.87 25.41 7.37
N SER A 106 23.64 25.64 8.45
CA SER A 106 25.07 25.32 8.47
C SER A 106 25.28 23.83 8.22
N VAL A 107 26.08 23.50 7.22
CA VAL A 107 26.47 22.13 6.88
C VAL A 107 27.12 21.49 8.12
N GLY A 108 26.46 20.49 8.73
CA GLY A 108 27.01 19.71 9.85
C GLY A 108 26.28 19.80 11.20
N ALA A 109 25.18 20.54 11.30
CA ALA A 109 24.33 20.46 12.50
C ALA A 109 23.67 19.06 12.59
N PRO A 110 23.67 18.39 13.77
CA PRO A 110 23.02 17.11 13.93
C PRO A 110 21.50 17.28 13.76
N LEU A 111 20.89 16.43 12.92
CA LEU A 111 19.45 16.39 12.72
C LEU A 111 18.74 16.11 14.06
N SER A 112 17.65 16.85 14.30
CA SER A 112 16.77 16.57 15.43
C SER A 112 16.20 15.15 15.33
N ASP A 113 15.77 14.58 16.45
CA ASP A 113 15.19 13.24 16.45
C ASP A 113 13.88 13.18 15.65
N ILE A 114 13.12 14.29 15.62
CA ILE A 114 11.90 14.44 14.80
C ILE A 114 12.25 14.42 13.31
N ASP A 115 13.23 15.22 12.88
CA ASP A 115 13.67 15.25 11.47
C ASP A 115 14.23 13.90 11.04
N ARG A 116 14.95 13.22 11.93
CA ARG A 116 15.48 11.88 11.68
C ARG A 116 14.36 10.85 11.51
N ALA A 117 13.32 10.92 12.33
CA ALA A 117 12.17 10.03 12.21
C ALA A 117 11.34 10.31 10.95
N TYR A 118 11.17 11.59 10.59
CA TYR A 118 10.56 11.97 9.32
C TYR A 118 11.37 11.46 8.13
N LEU A 119 12.70 11.62 8.13
CA LEU A 119 13.58 11.08 7.09
C LEU A 119 13.53 9.55 7.02
N ALA A 120 13.46 8.86 8.15
CA ALA A 120 13.31 7.40 8.16
C ALA A 120 12.00 6.97 7.49
N LEU A 121 10.91 7.71 7.70
CA LEU A 121 9.63 7.50 7.02
C LEU A 121 9.75 7.74 5.52
N GLN A 122 10.41 8.81 5.09
CA GLN A 122 10.63 9.11 3.66
C GLN A 122 11.53 8.06 2.98
N ILE A 123 12.55 7.55 3.68
CA ILE A 123 13.39 6.44 3.18
C ILE A 123 12.58 5.16 3.05
N ALA A 124 11.72 4.85 4.04
CA ALA A 124 10.83 3.70 3.97
C ALA A 124 9.87 3.83 2.79
N ASP A 125 9.30 5.01 2.56
CA ASP A 125 8.43 5.25 1.41
C ASP A 125 9.17 5.14 0.06
N ARG A 126 10.41 5.65 -0.04
CA ARG A 126 11.20 5.54 -1.28
C ARG A 126 11.49 4.09 -1.67
N ARG A 127 11.58 3.17 -0.71
CA ARG A 127 11.76 1.72 -0.97
C ARG A 127 10.54 1.05 -1.58
N ARG A 128 9.39 1.74 -1.59
CA ARG A 128 8.12 1.26 -2.20
C ARG A 128 8.03 1.64 -3.68
N PHE A 129 9.16 1.95 -4.30
CA PHE A 129 9.29 2.28 -5.70
C PHE A 129 10.57 1.66 -6.25
N ASP A 130 10.49 1.16 -7.48
CA ASP A 130 11.64 0.62 -8.18
C ASP A 130 12.63 1.73 -8.60
N ALA A 131 13.68 1.34 -9.32
CA ALA A 131 14.67 2.28 -9.85
C ALA A 131 14.08 3.22 -10.93
N LEU A 132 13.00 2.82 -11.60
CA LEU A 132 12.30 3.56 -12.66
C LEU A 132 11.13 4.40 -12.12
N GLY A 133 10.80 4.28 -10.83
CA GLY A 133 9.67 4.97 -10.20
C GLY A 133 8.34 4.22 -10.26
N HIS A 134 8.31 2.96 -10.70
CA HIS A 134 7.09 2.14 -10.64
C HIS A 134 6.79 1.72 -9.20
N PRO A 135 5.50 1.57 -8.84
CA PRO A 135 5.14 1.17 -7.50
C PRO A 135 5.57 -0.27 -7.21
N GLU A 136 6.15 -0.47 -6.04
CA GLU A 136 6.51 -1.78 -5.47
C GLU A 136 6.03 -1.87 -4.03
N LEU A 137 6.02 -3.10 -3.50
CA LEU A 137 5.85 -3.37 -2.08
C LEU A 137 7.22 -3.69 -1.51
N ALA A 138 7.66 -2.93 -0.51
CA ALA A 138 8.91 -3.26 0.17
C ALA A 138 8.69 -4.51 1.03
N ILE A 139 9.64 -5.46 1.00
CA ILE A 139 9.55 -6.69 1.82
C ILE A 139 9.34 -6.34 3.30
N ALA A 140 10.04 -5.31 3.80
CA ALA A 140 9.93 -4.84 5.18
C ALA A 140 8.52 -4.37 5.59
N ASP A 141 7.65 -4.05 4.64
CA ASP A 141 6.27 -3.63 4.89
C ASP A 141 5.31 -4.83 5.05
N LEU A 142 5.73 -6.03 4.64
CA LEU A 142 4.90 -7.23 4.70
C LEU A 142 4.69 -7.70 6.13
N ASP A 143 3.46 -8.12 6.42
CA ASP A 143 3.16 -8.89 7.62
C ASP A 143 4.00 -10.19 7.67
N GLY A 144 4.47 -10.55 8.86
CA GLY A 144 5.36 -11.70 9.05
C GLY A 144 4.74 -13.02 8.60
N ASP A 145 3.44 -13.22 8.81
CA ASP A 145 2.76 -14.44 8.38
C ASP A 145 2.60 -14.49 6.86
N LEU A 146 2.31 -13.34 6.24
CA LEU A 146 2.23 -13.23 4.78
C LEU A 146 3.58 -13.49 4.11
N PHE A 147 4.64 -12.84 4.60
CA PHE A 147 5.99 -13.05 4.08
C PHE A 147 6.44 -14.50 4.23
N ARG A 148 6.19 -15.10 5.41
CA ARG A 148 6.50 -16.51 5.66
C ARG A 148 5.71 -17.45 4.76
N SER A 149 4.42 -17.21 4.51
CA SER A 149 3.64 -18.06 3.61
C SER A 149 4.20 -18.00 2.19
N LEU A 150 4.50 -16.80 1.68
CA LEU A 150 5.08 -16.62 0.36
C LEU A 150 6.42 -17.33 0.23
N LEU A 151 7.30 -17.24 1.23
CA LEU A 151 8.56 -17.99 1.25
C LEU A 151 8.33 -19.51 1.15
N LEU A 152 7.37 -20.04 1.91
CA LEU A 152 7.05 -21.47 1.90
C LEU A 152 6.46 -21.92 0.57
N ASP A 153 5.60 -21.11 -0.04
CA ASP A 153 4.99 -21.41 -1.34
C ASP A 153 6.06 -21.43 -2.45
N ILE A 154 7.00 -20.46 -2.44
CA ILE A 154 8.13 -20.43 -3.38
C ILE A 154 9.08 -21.60 -3.14
N ALA A 155 9.38 -21.91 -1.87
CA ALA A 155 10.22 -23.06 -1.52
C ALA A 155 9.59 -24.38 -1.96
N ALA A 156 8.27 -24.56 -1.79
CA ALA A 156 7.54 -25.73 -2.23
C ALA A 156 7.60 -25.90 -3.76
N TRP A 157 7.43 -24.80 -4.51
CA TRP A 157 7.60 -24.80 -5.96
C TRP A 157 9.03 -25.22 -6.36
N ARG A 158 10.05 -24.64 -5.72
CA ARG A 158 11.45 -24.96 -5.98
C ARG A 158 11.81 -26.41 -5.63
N LEU A 159 11.21 -26.96 -4.58
CA LEU A 159 11.39 -28.36 -4.19
C LEU A 159 10.82 -29.34 -5.22
N ALA A 160 9.71 -29.00 -5.87
CA ALA A 160 9.13 -29.83 -6.93
C ALA A 160 10.07 -29.97 -8.13
N GLU A 161 10.80 -28.91 -8.50
CA GLU A 161 11.82 -28.94 -9.56
C GLU A 161 13.04 -29.80 -9.21
N VAL A 162 13.37 -29.89 -7.92
CA VAL A 162 14.66 -30.41 -7.41
C VAL A 162 14.50 -31.78 -6.71
N SER A 163 13.35 -32.43 -6.91
CA SER A 163 12.73 -33.52 -6.11
C SER A 163 13.54 -34.79 -5.81
N LEU A 164 14.84 -34.84 -6.10
CA LEU A 164 15.75 -35.96 -5.79
C LEU A 164 17.00 -35.57 -4.97
N ASN A 165 17.13 -34.31 -4.52
CA ASN A 165 18.31 -33.84 -3.78
C ASN A 165 17.99 -33.39 -2.34
N GLN A 166 18.16 -34.31 -1.39
CA GLN A 166 17.89 -34.08 0.04
C GLN A 166 18.76 -32.96 0.65
N ALA A 167 19.98 -32.76 0.14
CA ALA A 167 20.85 -31.67 0.59
C ALA A 167 20.25 -30.31 0.23
N ARG A 168 19.78 -30.14 -1.02
CA ARG A 168 19.12 -28.91 -1.48
C ARG A 168 17.81 -28.64 -0.75
N ALA A 169 17.06 -29.69 -0.37
CA ALA A 169 15.84 -29.51 0.41
C ALA A 169 16.14 -28.96 1.82
N THR A 170 17.25 -29.40 2.42
CA THR A 170 17.72 -28.90 3.71
C THR A 170 18.18 -27.45 3.60
N GLU A 171 18.97 -27.12 2.56
CA GLU A 171 19.44 -25.75 2.28
C GLU A 171 18.27 -24.77 2.09
N LEU A 172 17.21 -25.16 1.38
CA LEU A 172 16.00 -24.35 1.22
C LEU A 172 15.28 -24.13 2.55
N GLY A 173 15.19 -25.16 3.40
CA GLY A 173 14.60 -25.03 4.73
C GLY A 173 15.37 -24.04 5.62
N ASP A 174 16.71 -24.11 5.59
CA ASP A 174 17.56 -23.14 6.29
C ASP A 174 17.43 -21.73 5.71
N ALA A 175 17.36 -21.59 4.39
CA ALA A 175 17.16 -20.30 3.73
C ALA A 175 15.83 -19.66 4.12
N VAL A 176 14.73 -20.42 4.18
CA VAL A 176 13.42 -19.93 4.69
C VAL A 176 13.54 -19.43 6.13
N ARG A 177 14.21 -20.21 7.00
CA ARG A 177 14.39 -19.83 8.41
C ARG A 177 15.19 -18.53 8.53
N VAL A 178 16.33 -18.44 7.86
CA VAL A 178 17.19 -17.24 7.87
C VAL A 178 16.44 -16.03 7.31
N ALA A 179 15.74 -16.17 6.18
CA ALA A 179 14.97 -15.09 5.59
C ALA A 179 13.87 -14.58 6.55
N THR A 180 13.18 -15.49 7.25
CA THR A 180 12.15 -15.14 8.24
C THR A 180 12.75 -14.40 9.44
N GLU A 181 13.90 -14.86 9.96
CA GLU A 181 14.60 -14.20 11.07
C GLU A 181 15.13 -12.81 10.70
N CYS A 182 15.60 -12.63 9.46
CA CYS A 182 16.02 -11.34 8.93
C CYS A 182 14.83 -10.38 8.80
N HIS A 183 13.71 -10.83 8.22
CA HIS A 183 12.50 -10.02 8.05
C HIS A 183 11.97 -9.46 9.37
N ALA A 184 11.97 -10.26 10.44
CA ALA A 184 11.52 -9.84 11.76
C ALA A 184 12.31 -8.65 12.36
N LYS A 185 13.51 -8.37 11.84
CA LYS A 185 14.36 -7.25 12.28
C LYS A 185 14.27 -6.03 11.36
N GLU A 186 13.63 -6.16 10.20
CA GLU A 186 13.48 -5.06 9.25
C GLU A 186 12.42 -4.07 9.74
N ALA A 187 12.72 -2.78 9.59
CA ALA A 187 11.78 -1.70 9.87
C ALA A 187 11.18 -1.22 8.56
N GLY A 188 9.88 -1.47 8.40
CA GLY A 188 9.07 -0.96 7.30
C GLY A 188 8.48 0.42 7.58
N ILE A 189 7.62 0.86 6.67
CA ILE A 189 6.96 2.17 6.74
C ILE A 189 6.06 2.31 7.96
N ALA A 190 5.44 1.22 8.43
CA ALA A 190 4.60 1.22 9.62
C ALA A 190 5.41 1.53 10.91
N GLN A 191 6.59 0.92 11.06
CA GLN A 191 7.47 1.16 12.20
C GLN A 191 8.06 2.59 12.15
N ALA A 192 8.45 3.06 10.97
CA ALA A 192 8.93 4.43 10.79
C ALA A 192 7.82 5.46 11.11
N GLY A 193 6.60 5.22 10.63
CA GLY A 193 5.42 6.04 10.94
C GLY A 193 5.09 6.08 12.43
N ALA A 194 5.12 4.94 13.10
CA ALA A 194 4.90 4.86 14.55
C ALA A 194 5.99 5.60 15.34
N ALA A 195 7.26 5.48 14.94
CA ALA A 195 8.36 6.22 15.56
C ALA A 195 8.18 7.74 15.40
N TYR A 196 7.81 8.19 14.20
CA TYR A 196 7.54 9.60 13.92
C TYR A 196 6.34 10.12 14.72
N HIS A 197 5.22 9.39 14.72
CA HIS A 197 4.03 9.69 15.51
C HIS A 197 4.35 9.86 17.01
N ASN A 198 5.15 8.95 17.58
CA ASN A 198 5.50 8.98 19.00
C ASN A 198 6.36 10.19 19.37
N LEU A 199 7.19 10.69 18.45
CA LEU A 199 8.06 11.84 18.67
C LEU A 199 7.32 13.17 18.50
N LEU A 200 6.26 13.24 17.68
CA LEU A 200 5.48 14.45 17.46
C LEU A 200 4.68 14.88 18.70
N GLY A 201 4.14 13.94 19.47
CA GLY A 201 3.36 14.21 20.68
C GLY A 201 2.26 15.26 20.46
N PRO A 202 2.29 16.43 21.13
CA PRO A 202 1.26 17.47 20.97
C PRO A 202 1.26 18.16 19.59
N ALA A 203 2.37 18.10 18.84
CA ALA A 203 2.48 18.70 17.50
C ALA A 203 1.87 17.82 16.39
N LEU A 204 1.22 16.71 16.75
CA LEU A 204 0.66 15.76 15.77
C LEU A 204 -0.36 16.40 14.83
N SER A 205 -1.31 17.18 15.35
CA SER A 205 -2.38 17.76 14.52
C SER A 205 -1.81 18.74 13.48
N ASP A 206 -0.88 19.60 13.91
CA ASP A 206 -0.18 20.55 13.02
C ASP A 206 0.63 19.82 11.95
N ALA A 207 1.41 18.79 12.33
CA ALA A 207 2.20 18.00 11.39
C ALA A 207 1.34 17.26 10.35
N VAL A 208 0.15 16.79 10.73
CA VAL A 208 -0.79 16.16 9.81
C VAL A 208 -1.44 17.20 8.89
N ALA A 209 -1.84 18.36 9.42
CA ALA A 209 -2.40 19.45 8.60
C ALA A 209 -1.38 19.97 7.57
N ASP A 210 -0.11 20.07 7.96
CA ASP A 210 1.00 20.38 7.05
C ASP A 210 1.20 19.31 5.99
N ALA A 211 1.14 18.03 6.36
CA ALA A 211 1.24 16.93 5.41
C ALA A 211 0.09 16.96 4.38
N ILE A 212 -1.14 17.24 4.81
CA ILE A 212 -2.30 17.38 3.91
C ILE A 212 -2.11 18.56 2.95
N THR A 213 -1.67 19.71 3.48
CA THR A 213 -1.40 20.93 2.68
C THR A 213 -0.34 20.67 1.61
N ARG A 214 0.73 19.93 1.95
CA ARG A 214 1.82 19.57 1.03
C ARG A 214 1.50 18.39 0.13
N HIS A 215 0.33 17.78 0.25
CA HIS A 215 -0.03 16.52 -0.42
C HIS A 215 0.95 15.36 -0.11
N ASP A 216 1.56 15.38 1.08
CA ASP A 216 2.40 14.30 1.61
C ASP A 216 1.51 13.19 2.18
N TRP A 217 0.83 12.49 1.27
CA TRP A 217 -0.05 11.37 1.55
C TRP A 217 0.61 10.21 2.30
N PRO A 218 1.86 9.79 2.00
CA PRO A 218 2.51 8.76 2.81
C PRO A 218 2.60 9.13 4.28
N THR A 219 2.96 10.37 4.58
CA THR A 219 3.05 10.82 5.98
C THR A 219 1.68 10.83 6.64
N LEU A 220 0.63 11.29 5.95
CA LEU A 220 -0.75 11.21 6.46
C LEU A 220 -1.17 9.77 6.77
N ILE A 221 -0.97 8.84 5.84
CA ILE A 221 -1.36 7.43 6.01
C ILE A 221 -0.59 6.81 7.18
N ALA A 222 0.72 7.06 7.26
CA ALA A 222 1.57 6.51 8.32
C ALA A 222 1.17 7.00 9.71
N LEU A 223 0.86 8.31 9.85
CA LEU A 223 0.41 8.89 11.12
C LEU A 223 -0.99 8.40 11.49
N ALA A 224 -1.91 8.30 10.53
CA ALA A 224 -3.23 7.71 10.74
C ALA A 224 -3.13 6.23 11.16
N ALA A 225 -2.28 5.44 10.50
CA ALA A 225 -2.05 4.04 10.81
C ALA A 225 -1.52 3.86 12.24
N ALA A 226 -0.54 4.69 12.64
CA ALA A 226 0.00 4.71 13.99
C ALA A 226 -1.06 5.07 15.03
N ALA A 227 -1.87 6.11 14.79
CA ALA A 227 -2.93 6.54 15.70
C ALA A 227 -4.02 5.45 15.90
N HIS A 228 -4.34 4.70 14.84
CA HIS A 228 -5.32 3.61 14.89
C HIS A 228 -4.74 2.24 15.26
N ARG A 229 -3.42 2.13 15.45
CA ARG A 229 -2.70 0.85 15.64
C ARG A 229 -3.03 -0.16 14.54
N ARG A 230 -3.11 0.30 13.29
CA ARG A 230 -3.36 -0.52 12.09
C ARG A 230 -2.09 -0.64 11.25
N SER A 231 -2.05 -1.63 10.37
CA SER A 231 -1.00 -1.68 9.34
C SER A 231 -1.15 -0.48 8.40
N TYR A 232 -0.03 -0.09 7.77
CA TYR A 232 -0.03 0.99 6.79
C TYR A 232 -0.99 0.68 5.63
N ASP A 233 -0.92 -0.53 5.08
CA ASP A 233 -1.74 -0.94 3.94
C ASP A 233 -3.24 -0.99 4.28
N ASP A 234 -3.60 -1.43 5.48
CA ASP A 234 -4.99 -1.41 5.93
C ASP A 234 -5.53 0.01 6.09
N MET A 235 -4.69 0.93 6.57
CA MET A 235 -5.09 2.34 6.68
C MET A 235 -5.15 3.02 5.29
N ALA A 236 -4.18 2.75 4.41
CA ALA A 236 -4.19 3.24 3.04
C ALA A 236 -5.48 2.79 2.34
N LEU A 237 -5.80 1.50 2.44
CA LEU A 237 -7.02 0.93 1.88
C LEU A 237 -8.28 1.54 2.51
N ALA A 238 -8.33 1.70 3.84
CA ALA A 238 -9.47 2.32 4.51
C ALA A 238 -9.70 3.76 4.02
N LEU A 239 -8.64 4.56 3.88
CA LEU A 239 -8.72 5.93 3.38
C LEU A 239 -9.14 5.99 1.91
N LEU A 240 -8.54 5.16 1.07
CA LEU A 240 -8.82 5.10 -0.36
C LEU A 240 -10.24 4.59 -0.64
N THR A 241 -10.82 3.80 0.24
CA THR A 241 -12.17 3.22 0.06
C THR A 241 -13.25 3.92 0.89
N ALA A 242 -12.88 4.88 1.76
CA ALA A 242 -13.83 5.61 2.59
C ALA A 242 -14.66 6.62 1.79
N GLU A 243 -15.96 6.65 2.04
CA GLU A 243 -16.83 7.76 1.65
C GLU A 243 -16.35 9.08 2.29
N THR A 244 -16.57 10.21 1.61
CA THR A 244 -16.18 11.53 2.13
C THR A 244 -16.79 11.80 3.51
N ALA A 245 -18.03 11.37 3.73
CA ALA A 245 -18.72 11.50 5.02
C ALA A 245 -18.09 10.67 6.16
N ALA A 246 -17.34 9.61 5.84
CA ALA A 246 -16.67 8.74 6.80
C ALA A 246 -15.26 9.23 7.19
N LEU A 247 -14.67 10.15 6.41
CA LEU A 247 -13.30 10.65 6.64
C LEU A 247 -13.12 11.32 8.01
N PRO A 248 -14.03 12.17 8.51
CA PRO A 248 -13.89 12.76 9.84
C PRO A 248 -13.84 11.71 10.94
N SER A 249 -14.66 10.66 10.84
CA SER A 249 -14.67 9.55 11.82
C SER A 249 -13.41 8.69 11.71
N LEU A 250 -12.91 8.47 10.49
CA LEU A 250 -11.69 7.71 10.23
C LEU A 250 -10.42 8.45 10.67
N LEU A 251 -10.44 9.78 10.71
CA LEU A 251 -9.29 10.61 11.11
C LEU A 251 -9.46 11.27 12.49
N ALA A 252 -10.53 10.94 13.21
CA ALA A 252 -10.83 11.52 14.52
C ALA A 252 -9.66 11.46 15.52
N PRO A 253 -8.86 10.38 15.60
CA PRO A 253 -7.71 10.33 16.51
C PRO A 253 -6.59 11.34 16.22
N LEU A 254 -6.57 11.95 15.04
CA LEU A 254 -5.59 12.97 14.67
C LEU A 254 -6.00 14.38 15.12
N ASN A 255 -7.22 14.55 15.67
CA ASN A 255 -7.76 15.83 16.14
C ASN A 255 -7.65 16.95 15.08
N LEU A 256 -8.00 16.63 13.84
CA LEU A 256 -7.99 17.58 12.72
C LEU A 256 -9.26 18.42 12.71
N ASP A 257 -9.09 19.71 12.46
CA ASP A 257 -10.21 20.61 12.21
C ASP A 257 -10.83 20.36 10.83
N ARG A 258 -12.13 20.61 10.69
CA ARG A 258 -12.87 20.45 9.43
C ARG A 258 -12.22 21.18 8.22
N PRO A 259 -11.72 22.43 8.33
CA PRO A 259 -10.98 23.06 7.23
C PRO A 259 -9.71 22.29 6.81
N ALA A 260 -9.00 21.65 7.75
CA ALA A 260 -7.78 20.90 7.44
C ALA A 260 -8.08 19.61 6.63
N LEU A 261 -9.31 19.10 6.68
CA LEU A 261 -9.74 17.94 5.89
C LEU A 261 -10.12 18.30 4.45
N ALA A 262 -10.47 19.55 4.16
CA ALA A 262 -10.98 19.95 2.84
C ALA A 262 -10.03 19.61 1.67
N PRO A 263 -8.69 19.82 1.77
CA PRO A 263 -7.77 19.44 0.70
C PRO A 263 -7.69 17.92 0.47
N LEU A 264 -7.83 17.13 1.54
CA LEU A 264 -7.88 15.67 1.46
C LEU A 264 -9.16 15.20 0.78
N GLU A 265 -10.32 15.72 1.21
CA GLU A 265 -11.62 15.42 0.60
C GLU A 265 -11.63 15.74 -0.90
N ALA A 266 -11.10 16.92 -1.26
CA ALA A 266 -10.99 17.35 -2.65
C ALA A 266 -10.07 16.45 -3.47
N SER A 267 -8.96 15.97 -2.90
CA SER A 267 -8.04 15.07 -3.60
C SER A 267 -8.65 13.69 -3.82
N LEU A 268 -9.32 13.13 -2.80
CA LEU A 268 -9.96 11.81 -2.88
C LEU A 268 -11.18 11.79 -3.82
N ALA A 269 -11.95 12.88 -3.90
CA ALA A 269 -13.10 13.01 -4.79
C ALA A 269 -12.72 12.93 -6.28
N MET A 270 -11.44 13.16 -6.61
CA MET A 270 -10.95 13.21 -7.99
C MET A 270 -10.44 11.86 -8.49
N LEU A 271 -10.25 10.88 -7.61
CA LEU A 271 -9.87 9.53 -8.02
C LEU A 271 -11.00 8.90 -8.86
N PRO A 272 -10.80 8.74 -10.18
CA PRO A 272 -11.84 8.17 -11.03
C PRO A 272 -12.04 6.71 -10.66
N SER A 273 -13.30 6.28 -10.57
CA SER A 273 -13.67 4.92 -10.23
C SER A 273 -12.99 4.44 -8.94
N ARG A 274 -13.00 5.23 -7.87
CA ARG A 274 -12.51 4.82 -6.54
C ARG A 274 -13.37 3.69 -5.96
N ALA A 275 -12.75 2.72 -5.28
CA ALA A 275 -13.46 1.56 -4.70
C ALA A 275 -14.16 1.94 -3.38
N ILE A 276 -15.19 2.76 -3.46
CA ILE A 276 -15.95 3.15 -2.27
C ILE A 276 -16.62 1.90 -1.68
N ILE A 277 -16.49 1.68 -0.36
CA ILE A 277 -17.29 0.67 0.34
C ILE A 277 -18.75 1.14 0.27
N GLU A 278 -19.53 0.63 -0.68
CA GLU A 278 -20.98 0.77 -0.64
C GLU A 278 -21.47 0.07 0.63
N ASP A 279 -22.05 0.84 1.55
CA ASP A 279 -22.72 0.29 2.72
C ASP A 279 -23.89 -0.58 2.22
N GLY A 280 -23.80 -1.89 2.48
CA GLY A 280 -24.70 -2.87 1.89
C GLY A 280 -26.17 -2.66 2.28
N ALA A 281 -27.04 -2.85 1.30
CA ALA A 281 -28.50 -3.01 1.42
C ALA A 281 -29.32 -1.73 1.71
N ARG A 282 -29.60 -0.96 0.66
CA ARG A 282 -30.97 -0.51 0.40
C ARG A 282 -31.31 -0.69 -1.07
N ASP A 283 -32.32 -1.53 -1.30
CA ASP A 283 -33.20 -1.59 -2.46
C ASP A 283 -33.17 -2.83 -3.38
N TYR A 284 -33.16 -4.02 -2.78
CA TYR A 284 -33.85 -5.20 -3.35
C TYR A 284 -35.03 -5.63 -2.44
N GLY A 285 -35.73 -4.65 -1.86
CA GLY A 285 -36.84 -4.84 -0.93
C GLY A 285 -38.22 -4.48 -1.48
N GLU A 286 -38.31 -3.83 -2.65
CA GLU A 286 -39.58 -3.25 -3.10
C GLU A 286 -39.84 -3.42 -4.60
N MET A 287 -39.71 -4.64 -5.15
CA MET A 287 -40.22 -4.95 -6.50
C MET A 287 -40.75 -6.38 -6.73
N LEU A 288 -41.22 -7.04 -5.67
CA LEU A 288 -42.10 -8.21 -5.81
C LEU A 288 -43.36 -8.01 -4.95
N ALA A 289 -44.18 -7.05 -5.36
CA ALA A 289 -45.58 -7.03 -4.96
C ALA A 289 -46.28 -8.27 -5.56
N PRO A 290 -47.07 -9.02 -4.77
CA PRO A 290 -47.71 -10.25 -5.22
C PRO A 290 -48.83 -9.91 -6.20
N GLY A 291 -48.66 -10.33 -7.45
CA GLY A 291 -49.73 -10.40 -8.43
C GLY A 291 -50.81 -11.35 -7.95
N ARG A 292 -51.85 -10.80 -7.31
CA ARG A 292 -53.18 -11.37 -7.28
C ARG A 292 -53.61 -11.62 -8.72
N ASN A 293 -53.91 -12.88 -9.05
CA ASN A 293 -55.01 -13.19 -9.96
C ASN A 293 -55.60 -14.56 -9.56
N THR A 294 -56.61 -14.47 -8.72
CA THR A 294 -57.69 -15.45 -8.65
C THR A 294 -58.70 -15.14 -9.75
N ARG A 295 -59.09 -16.20 -10.47
CA ARG A 295 -60.16 -16.34 -11.48
C ARG A 295 -59.73 -16.22 -12.93
#